data_AF-A0AAE2Y8J2-F1
#
_entry.id   AF-A0AAE2Y8J2-F1
#
_cell.length_a   1.000
_cell.length_b   1.000
_cell.length_c   1.000
_cell.angle_alpha   90.00
_cell.angle_beta   90.00
_cell.angle_gamma   90.00
#
_symmetry.space_group_name_H-M   'P 1'
#
loop_
_entity.id
_entity.type
_entity.pdbx_description
1 polymer ?
#
loop_
_entity_poly.entity_id
_entity_poly.type
_entity_poly.pdbx_seq_one_letter_code
_entity_poly.pdbx_strand_id
1 'polypeptide(L)' 'MTEKPTLKIQLTDHQTLYYKFDENTHLIEGDKALKLYTRNKEKLYVTTIPYTSILWYTIEYPEEKQEETQK' A
#
# COMPACT_ATOMS: atom_id res chain seq x y z
N MET A 1 14.34 13.62 0.98
CA MET A 1 13.82 12.29 1.36
C MET A 1 12.47 12.15 0.69
N THR A 2 12.35 11.30 -0.32
CA THR A 2 11.05 11.06 -0.97
C THR A 2 10.20 10.28 0.02
N GLU A 3 9.08 10.85 0.46
CA GLU A 3 8.12 10.12 1.27
C GLU A 3 7.59 8.93 0.45
N LYS A 4 7.33 7.80 1.12
CA LYS A 4 6.92 6.56 0.45
C LYS A 4 5.39 6.48 0.38
N PRO A 5 4.81 5.91 -0.69
CA PRO A 5 3.37 5.75 -0.78
C PRO A 5 2.84 4.85 0.34
N THR A 6 1.57 5.01 0.68
CA THR A 6 0.87 4.22 1.71
C THR A 6 -0.38 3.59 1.12
N LEU A 7 -0.52 2.27 1.25
CA LEU A 7 -1.76 1.56 0.98
C LEU A 7 -2.66 1.64 2.22
N LYS A 8 -3.86 2.18 2.03
CA LYS A 8 -4.91 2.23 3.04
C LYS A 8 -6.05 1.30 2.62
N ILE A 9 -6.45 0.42 3.52
CA ILE A 9 -7.49 -0.59 3.25
C ILE A 9 -8.56 -0.47 4.33
N GLN A 10 -9.79 -0.25 3.92
CA GLN A 10 -10.94 -0.34 4.81
C GLN A 10 -11.54 -1.74 4.74
N LEU A 11 -11.59 -2.41 5.88
CA LEU A 11 -12.17 -3.74 6.01
C LEU A 11 -13.67 -3.67 6.34
N THR A 12 -14.38 -4.77 6.07
CA THR A 12 -15.82 -4.93 6.32
C THR A 12 -16.22 -4.91 7.78
N ASP A 13 -15.29 -5.21 8.68
CA ASP A 13 -15.46 -5.13 10.14
C ASP A 13 -15.17 -3.73 10.71
N HIS A 14 -15.10 -2.72 9.83
CA HIS A 14 -14.76 -1.34 10.15
C HIS A 14 -13.31 -1.11 10.63
N GLN A 15 -12.43 -2.11 10.57
CA GLN A 15 -11.00 -1.90 10.79
C GLN A 15 -10.34 -1.25 9.56
N THR A 16 -9.39 -0.35 9.78
CA THR A 16 -8.55 0.22 8.69
C THR A 16 -7.10 -0.28 8.85
N LEU A 17 -6.55 -0.85 7.78
CA LEU A 17 -5.14 -1.25 7.70
C LEU A 17 -4.34 -0.22 6.92
N TYR A 18 -3.12 0.04 7.37
CA TYR A 18 -2.17 0.95 6.71
C TYR A 18 -0.86 0.22 6.45
N TYR A 19 -0.42 0.21 5.19
CA TYR A 19 0.84 -0.38 4.76
C TYR A 19 1.69 0.67 4.06
N LYS A 20 2.84 1.00 4.66
CA LYS A 20 3.84 1.84 3.98
C LYS A 20 4.55 0.98 2.96
N PHE A 21 4.54 1.41 1.71
CA PHE A 21 5.38 0.78 0.70
C PHE A 21 6.84 1.07 1.03
N ASP A 22 7.70 0.09 0.79
CA ASP A 22 9.13 0.30 0.62
C ASP A 22 9.56 -0.13 -0.78
N GLU A 23 10.85 0.02 -1.08
CA GLU A 23 11.44 -0.34 -2.37
C GLU A 23 11.27 -1.83 -2.72
N ASN A 24 10.96 -2.68 -1.74
CA ASN A 24 10.80 -4.12 -1.88
C ASN A 24 9.35 -4.57 -1.64
N THR A 25 8.41 -3.63 -1.63
CA THR A 25 6.99 -3.90 -1.41
C THR A 25 6.25 -3.80 -2.72
N HIS A 26 5.56 -4.88 -3.10
CA HIS A 26 4.76 -4.97 -4.30
C HIS A 26 3.32 -5.31 -3.95
N LEU A 27 2.39 -4.54 -4.52
CA LEU A 27 0.96 -4.83 -4.45
C LEU A 27 0.55 -5.55 -5.74
N ILE A 28 -0.13 -6.68 -5.60
CA ILE A 28 -0.72 -7.41 -6.71
C ILE A 28 -2.21 -7.56 -6.43
N GLU A 29 -3.02 -7.03 -7.36
CA GLU A 29 -4.45 -7.31 -7.42
C GLU A 29 -4.66 -8.68 -8.05
N GLY A 30 -5.01 -9.67 -7.22
CA GLY A 30 -5.44 -10.97 -7.71
C GLY A 30 -6.91 -10.96 -8.10
N ASP A 31 -7.40 -12.10 -8.56
CA ASP A 31 -8.82 -12.33 -8.91
C ASP A 31 -9.74 -12.27 -7.67
N LYS A 32 -9.28 -12.77 -6.51
CA LYS A 32 -10.10 -12.93 -5.29
C LYS A 32 -9.57 -12.19 -4.06
N ALA A 33 -8.36 -11.65 -4.15
CA ALA A 33 -7.68 -11.09 -3.01
C ALA A 33 -6.63 -10.07 -3.45
N LEU A 34 -6.41 -9.09 -2.58
CA LEU A 34 -5.28 -8.19 -2.64
C LEU A 34 -4.08 -8.87 -1.99
N LYS A 35 -2.93 -8.87 -2.66
CA LYS A 35 -1.70 -9.49 -2.14
C LYS A 35 -0.59 -8.47 -2.03
N LEU A 36 -0.05 -8.32 -0.81
CA LEU A 36 1.11 -7.51 -0.53
C LEU A 36 2.33 -8.42 -0.34
N TYR A 37 3.33 -8.22 -1.17
CA TYR A 37 4.61 -8.93 -1.11
C TYR A 37 5.67 -7.97 -0.60
N THR A 38 6.26 -8.24 0.56
CA THR A 38 7.36 -7.45 1.10
C THR A 38 8.57 -8.36 1.26
N ARG A 39 9.66 -8.03 0.56
CA ARG A 39 10.91 -8.79 0.65
C ARG A 39 11.89 -8.05 1.56
N ASN A 40 12.37 -8.72 2.61
CA ASN A 40 13.58 -8.29 3.31
C ASN A 40 14.78 -9.10 2.81
N LYS A 41 15.98 -8.83 3.34
CA LYS A 41 17.25 -9.42 2.87
C LYS A 41 17.23 -10.95 2.77
N GLU A 42 16.41 -11.65 3.57
CA GLU A 42 16.43 -13.11 3.68
C GLU A 42 15.05 -13.79 3.52
N LYS A 43 13.95 -13.03 3.64
CA LYS A 43 12.59 -13.56 3.71
C LYS A 43 11.63 -12.76 2.84
N LEU A 44 10.69 -13.47 2.25
CA LEU A 44 9.53 -12.90 1.58
C LEU A 44 8.32 -13.03 2.50
N TYR A 45 7.71 -11.90 2.84
CA TYR A 45 6.44 -11.84 3.56
C TYR A 45 5.32 -11.62 2.55
N VAL A 46 4.25 -12.40 2.69
CA VAL A 46 3.08 -12.31 1.82
C VAL A 46 1.85 -12.11 2.69
N THR A 47 1.23 -10.94 2.58
CA THR A 47 -0.06 -10.64 3.20
C THR A 47 -1.14 -10.80 2.15
N THR A 48 -2.09 -11.70 2.37
CA THR A 48 -3.23 -11.91 1.46
C THR A 48 -4.51 -11.48 2.15
N ILE A 49 -5.22 -10.54 1.53
CA ILE A 49 -6.48 -9.99 2.06
C ILE A 49 -7.59 -10.30 1.06
N PRO A 50 -8.55 -11.18 1.39
CA PRO A 50 -9.68 -11.49 0.51
C PRO A 50 -10.52 -10.25 0.21
N TYR A 51 -10.98 -10.08 -1.03
CA TYR A 51 -11.87 -8.96 -1.35
C TYR A 51 -13.20 -9.00 -0.62
N THR A 52 -13.66 -10.20 -0.21
CA THR A 52 -14.83 -10.35 0.65
C THR A 52 -14.69 -9.66 2.01
N SER A 53 -13.46 -9.32 2.40
CA SER A 53 -13.14 -8.62 3.65
C SER A 53 -12.80 -7.14 3.43
N ILE A 54 -12.77 -6.65 2.18
CA ILE A 54 -12.38 -5.27 1.83
C ILE A 54 -13.63 -4.49 1.40
N LEU A 55 -13.89 -3.35 2.04
CA LEU A 55 -14.89 -2.38 1.58
C LEU A 55 -14.33 -1.51 0.46
N TRP A 56 -13.13 -0.98 0.65
CA TRP A 56 -12.38 -0.22 -0.34
C TRP A 56 -10.91 -0.18 0.04
N TYR A 57 -10.05 0.13 -0.93
CA TYR A 57 -8.65 0.43 -0.65
C TYR A 57 -8.16 1.55 -1.58
N THR A 58 -7.12 2.26 -1.17
CA THR A 58 -6.50 3.33 -1.96
C THR A 58 -4.99 3.40 -1.71
N ILE A 59 -4.23 3.88 -2.68
CA ILE A 59 -2.80 4.16 -2.53
C ILE A 59 -2.64 5.67 -2.45
N GLU A 60 -2.20 6.15 -1.29
CA GLU A 60 -1.91 7.56 -1.05
C GLU A 60 -0.44 7.81 -1.40
N TYR A 61 -0.21 8.62 -2.43
CA TYR A 61 1.14 9.10 -2.78
C TYR A 61 1.37 10.42 -2.05
N PRO A 62 2.51 10.60 -1.39
CA PRO A 62 2.85 11.89 -0.81
C PRO A 62 2.96 12.91 -1.93
N GLU A 63 2.32 14.06 -1.76
CA GLU A 63 2.44 15.17 -2.71
C GLU A 63 3.92 15.54 -2.83
N GLU A 64 4.49 15.42 -4.04
CA GLU A 64 5.73 16.12 -4.34
C GLU A 64 5.44 17.60 -4.13
N LYS A 65 6.03 18.21 -3.09
CA LYS A 65 6.09 19.65 -2.98
C LYS A 65 6.78 20.15 -4.26
N GLN A 66 6.00 20.63 -5.23
CA GLN A 66 6.53 21.43 -6.31
C GLN A 66 7.12 22.67 -5.65
N GLU A 67 8.44 22.72 -5.58
CA GLU A 67 9.15 23.95 -5.27
C GLU A 67 8.81 24.92 -6.40
N GLU A 68 7.81 25.77 -6.15
CA GLU A 68 7.40 26.85 -7.03
C GLU A 68 8.60 27.79 -7.17
N THR A 69 9.45 27.53 -8.17
CA THR A 69 10.48 28.46 -8.61
C THR A 69 9.76 29.63 -9.26
N GLN A 70 9.30 30.58 -8.42
CA GLN A 70 8.93 31.91 -8.88
C GLN A 70 10.21 32.55 -9.43
N LYS A 71 10.20 32.83 -10.73
CA LYS A 71 11.25 33.54 -11.44
C LYS A 71 10.68 34.83 -12.01
#